data_AF-A0A4Q4N934-F1
#
_entry.id   AF-A0A4Q4N934-F1
#
_cell.length_a   1.000
_cell.length_b   1.000
_cell.length_c   1.000
_cell.angle_alpha   90.00
_cell.angle_beta   90.00
_cell.angle_gamma   90.00
#
_symmetry.space_group_name_H-M   'P 1'
#
loop_
_entity.id
_entity.type
_entity.pdbx_description
1 polymer ?
#
loop_
_entity_poly.entity_id
_entity_poly.type
_entity_poly.pdbx_seq_one_letter_code
_entity_poly.pdbx_strand_id
1 'polypeptide(L)'
;MQIQARSSPTHPFEVSFLTTLPSEIRNQVYGYLFKREDSVLLHNADAFHLPCRDLENYHSGLQQYYDAYEAEIGTDEEFWPDLHQGLGLLLSCRQVYQEASGIMYGGNTFVFSRILTRHTNIGSNHKHQEYLQINYAGQWLTNIGPQIFRLTKVVIDVDAMCAWYGCHGDHELIDLLPILRIVWEHPDLSKVIKFENTGRTLAGQEILRAAATDGAILLNNLLTTLAVQDVLDLRKYCFSRRLMHSVNVELTSDRVGQGCIRMKLGGGVFWPFCASDEGRTVQWKAQKKRPSFGILPEDVRERIAGLLLHNPDGITIDLTTHTMHGFDVGLPQAGLLDMYNLSRLATRLNDITLKLTSDQAITDFGKFKELNDFMIMRGGFGIYAMAEDLRKYNPQTIILEIAPAEVTALSAVRVNINHLMYYLTYPHFHPESIIRLTLTPPPSTGAPQQITTISMKKLQRQLFLLLSDIIQETIEEHSESLKTSTNFAPTLSNHMNPYCDFWIDGYGKLLHAVFEEDKTTINFRYGKLSMKELGVLGYSRAAGLESVVEAYVLESEMEETDFYYQKVILRWERLRWVLYGDWKAPAPPGMRKLAP
;
A
#
# COMPACT_ATOMS: atom_id res chain seq x y z
N MET A 1 -2.34 -54.83 1.33
CA MET A 1 -0.88 -54.92 1.12
C MET A 1 -0.56 -54.02 -0.07
N GLN A 2 -0.12 -52.78 0.16
CA GLN A 2 0.34 -51.91 -0.92
C GLN A 2 1.75 -52.38 -1.32
N ILE A 3 1.91 -52.81 -2.57
CA ILE A 3 3.22 -53.09 -3.15
C ILE A 3 3.94 -51.74 -3.23
N GLN A 4 4.96 -51.54 -2.39
CA GLN A 4 5.87 -50.41 -2.54
C GLN A 4 6.51 -50.52 -3.93
N ALA A 5 6.25 -49.53 -4.80
CA ALA A 5 6.94 -49.42 -6.07
C ALA A 5 8.45 -49.35 -5.78
N ARG A 6 9.18 -50.38 -6.20
CA ARG A 6 10.64 -50.37 -6.14
C ARG A 6 11.14 -49.50 -7.30
N SER A 7 12.11 -48.64 -7.03
CA SER A 7 12.78 -47.90 -8.09
C SER A 7 13.41 -48.90 -9.08
N SER A 8 13.00 -48.80 -10.34
CA SER A 8 13.54 -49.56 -11.45
C SER A 8 14.05 -48.60 -12.52
N PRO A 9 15.10 -48.97 -13.28
CA PRO A 9 15.59 -48.15 -14.38
C PRO A 9 14.50 -48.00 -15.46
N THR A 10 14.49 -46.85 -16.15
CA THR A 10 13.54 -46.56 -17.25
C THR A 10 13.65 -47.62 -18.36
N HIS A 11 14.87 -48.12 -18.62
CA HIS A 11 15.11 -49.26 -19.48
C HIS A 11 15.36 -50.53 -18.65
N PRO A 12 14.59 -51.61 -18.86
CA PRO A 12 14.65 -52.82 -18.02
C PRO A 12 15.98 -53.61 -18.14
N PHE A 13 16.80 -53.29 -19.14
CA PHE A 13 18.11 -53.93 -19.37
C PHE A 13 19.29 -53.08 -18.87
N GLU A 14 19.03 -51.89 -18.36
CA GLU A 14 20.08 -51.01 -17.85
C GLU A 14 20.34 -51.27 -16.36
N VAL A 15 21.56 -50.93 -15.94
CA VAL A 15 21.94 -50.99 -14.53
C VAL A 15 21.22 -49.90 -13.74
N SER A 16 20.65 -50.28 -12.61
CA SER A 16 19.95 -49.35 -11.72
C SER A 16 20.94 -48.65 -10.82
N PHE A 17 20.89 -47.31 -10.79
CA PHE A 17 21.69 -46.53 -9.84
C PHE A 17 21.47 -46.99 -8.39
N LEU A 18 20.22 -47.26 -7.98
CA LEU A 18 19.88 -47.60 -6.59
C LEU A 18 20.06 -49.07 -6.23
N THR A 19 19.85 -50.00 -7.17
CA THR A 19 19.86 -51.45 -6.87
C THR A 19 21.12 -52.16 -7.34
N THR A 20 21.84 -51.61 -8.33
CA THR A 20 23.03 -52.26 -8.92
C THR A 20 24.33 -51.68 -8.39
N LEU A 21 24.43 -50.35 -8.17
CA LEU A 21 25.65 -49.75 -7.63
C LEU A 21 25.74 -49.96 -6.12
N PRO A 22 26.91 -50.29 -5.54
CA PRO A 22 27.12 -50.30 -4.10
C PRO A 22 26.92 -48.91 -3.45
N SER A 23 26.54 -48.88 -2.18
CA SER A 23 26.33 -47.63 -1.41
C SER A 23 27.55 -46.73 -1.41
N GLU A 24 28.75 -47.31 -1.40
CA GLU A 24 30.02 -46.59 -1.39
C GLU A 24 30.19 -45.77 -2.67
N ILE A 25 29.89 -46.36 -3.82
CA ILE A 25 29.96 -45.70 -5.12
C ILE A 25 28.86 -44.64 -5.24
N ARG A 26 27.63 -44.93 -4.78
CA ARG A 26 26.56 -43.93 -4.73
C ARG A 26 26.93 -42.73 -3.86
N ASN A 27 27.55 -42.96 -2.71
CA ASN A 27 28.03 -41.89 -1.83
C ASN A 27 29.13 -41.04 -2.47
N GLN A 28 30.02 -41.63 -3.27
CA GLN A 28 30.99 -40.85 -4.06
C GLN A 28 30.28 -39.97 -5.09
N VAL A 29 29.28 -40.52 -5.80
CA VAL A 29 28.45 -39.74 -6.74
C VAL A 29 27.73 -38.59 -6.01
N TYR A 30 27.11 -38.84 -4.86
CA TYR A 30 26.51 -37.79 -4.04
C TYR A 30 27.54 -36.75 -3.58
N GLY A 31 28.77 -37.17 -3.29
CA GLY A 31 29.89 -36.28 -3.00
C GLY A 31 30.16 -35.31 -4.15
N TYR A 32 30.28 -35.81 -5.38
CA TYR A 32 30.48 -34.97 -6.56
C TYR A 32 29.29 -34.04 -6.85
N LEU A 33 28.07 -34.53 -6.65
CA LEU A 33 26.85 -33.75 -6.94
C LEU A 33 26.58 -32.66 -5.90
N PHE A 34 26.73 -32.97 -4.62
CA PHE A 34 26.18 -32.14 -3.54
C PHE A 34 27.23 -31.47 -2.67
N LYS A 35 28.47 -31.96 -2.61
CA LYS A 35 29.51 -31.33 -1.80
C LYS A 35 30.17 -30.20 -2.60
N ARG A 36 30.39 -29.07 -1.94
CA ARG A 36 31.08 -27.90 -2.47
C ARG A 36 32.29 -27.59 -1.58
N GLU A 37 33.36 -27.10 -2.21
CA GLU A 37 34.52 -26.59 -1.49
C GLU A 37 34.24 -25.21 -0.92
N ASP A 38 33.54 -24.38 -1.70
CA ASP A 38 33.05 -23.06 -1.29
C ASP A 38 31.70 -23.13 -0.57
N SER A 39 31.34 -22.01 0.07
CA SER A 39 30.03 -21.87 0.71
C SER A 39 28.91 -21.82 -0.32
N VAL A 40 27.80 -22.49 -0.01
CA VAL A 40 26.58 -22.45 -0.82
C VAL A 40 25.81 -21.19 -0.48
N LEU A 41 25.81 -20.21 -1.38
CA LEU A 41 25.00 -19.00 -1.25
C LEU A 41 23.53 -19.31 -1.52
N LEU A 42 22.64 -18.78 -0.68
CA LEU A 42 21.20 -18.94 -0.78
C LEU A 42 20.51 -17.57 -0.66
N HIS A 43 19.54 -17.31 -1.53
CA HIS A 43 18.60 -16.18 -1.46
C HIS A 43 17.20 -16.64 -1.84
N ASN A 44 16.19 -15.84 -1.53
CA ASN A 44 14.80 -16.12 -1.92
C ASN A 44 14.59 -15.69 -3.38
N ALA A 45 14.81 -16.61 -4.32
CA ALA A 45 14.65 -16.35 -5.75
C ALA A 45 13.22 -15.97 -6.12
N ASP A 46 12.22 -16.57 -5.48
CA ASP A 46 10.81 -16.24 -5.69
C ASP A 46 10.55 -14.78 -5.31
N ALA A 47 10.99 -14.36 -4.12
CA ALA A 47 10.82 -12.98 -3.66
C ALA A 47 11.67 -11.98 -4.44
N PHE A 48 12.82 -12.42 -4.97
CA PHE A 48 13.62 -11.63 -5.89
C PHE A 48 12.80 -11.37 -7.17
N HIS A 49 12.33 -12.39 -7.87
CA HIS A 49 11.59 -12.18 -9.12
C HIS A 49 10.11 -11.80 -8.95
N LEU A 50 9.67 -11.33 -7.77
CA LEU A 50 8.28 -10.87 -7.60
C LEU A 50 8.03 -9.60 -8.43
N PRO A 51 6.95 -9.55 -9.23
CA PRO A 51 6.57 -8.34 -9.96
C PRO A 51 6.20 -7.21 -8.99
N CYS A 52 6.56 -5.98 -9.37
CA CYS A 52 6.00 -4.78 -8.75
C CYS A 52 4.48 -4.81 -8.97
N ARG A 53 3.72 -5.23 -7.94
CA ARG A 53 2.25 -5.34 -8.00
C ARG A 53 1.56 -3.97 -7.87
N ASP A 54 2.13 -2.91 -8.42
CA ASP A 54 1.38 -1.67 -8.56
C ASP A 54 0.40 -1.86 -9.73
N LEU A 55 -0.72 -2.51 -9.41
CA LEU A 55 -1.75 -3.01 -10.34
C LEU A 55 -2.56 -1.90 -11.01
N GLU A 56 -2.28 -0.62 -10.71
CA GLU A 56 -2.98 0.50 -11.35
C GLU A 56 -2.82 0.51 -12.88
N ASN A 57 -1.85 -0.24 -13.43
CA ASN A 57 -1.69 -0.41 -14.87
C ASN A 57 -1.02 -1.75 -15.23
N TYR A 58 -1.80 -2.84 -15.19
CA TYR A 58 -1.34 -4.23 -15.40
C TYR A 58 -0.39 -4.42 -16.59
N HIS A 59 -0.68 -3.79 -17.74
CA HIS A 59 0.15 -3.92 -18.94
C HIS A 59 1.52 -3.24 -18.81
N SER A 60 1.59 -2.02 -18.25
CA SER A 60 2.88 -1.36 -18.01
C SER A 60 3.65 -2.02 -16.88
N GLY A 61 2.96 -2.51 -15.85
CA GLY A 61 3.58 -3.26 -14.75
C GLY A 61 4.18 -4.58 -15.21
N LEU A 62 3.50 -5.28 -16.13
CA LEU A 62 3.98 -6.53 -16.72
C LEU A 62 5.17 -6.30 -17.67
N GLN A 63 5.14 -5.23 -18.49
CA GLN A 63 6.28 -4.89 -19.35
C GLN A 63 7.49 -4.48 -18.51
N GLN A 64 7.31 -3.62 -17.50
CA GLN A 64 8.39 -3.25 -16.57
C GLN A 64 8.93 -4.47 -15.81
N TYR A 65 8.07 -5.43 -15.48
CA TYR A 65 8.49 -6.70 -14.90
C TYR A 65 9.38 -7.49 -15.86
N TYR A 66 8.97 -7.69 -17.12
CA TYR A 66 9.78 -8.43 -18.09
C TYR A 66 11.09 -7.69 -18.39
N ASP A 67 11.06 -6.37 -18.55
CA ASP A 67 12.26 -5.56 -18.77
C ASP A 67 13.23 -5.66 -17.57
N ALA A 68 12.71 -5.61 -16.34
CA ALA A 68 13.51 -5.79 -15.13
C ALA A 68 14.01 -7.23 -14.98
N TYR A 69 13.18 -8.23 -15.28
CA TYR A 69 13.55 -9.64 -15.24
C TYR A 69 14.67 -9.93 -16.24
N GLU A 70 14.53 -9.51 -17.50
CA GLU A 70 15.57 -9.64 -18.53
C GLU A 70 16.85 -8.89 -18.16
N ALA A 71 16.76 -7.72 -17.51
CA ALA A 71 17.93 -7.00 -17.00
C ALA A 71 18.56 -7.66 -15.76
N GLU A 72 17.79 -8.40 -14.97
CA GLU A 72 18.23 -9.07 -13.74
C GLU A 72 18.67 -10.53 -13.95
N ILE A 73 18.31 -11.17 -15.09
CA ILE A 73 18.77 -12.51 -15.44
C ILE A 73 20.31 -12.53 -15.44
N GLY A 74 20.88 -13.46 -14.68
CA GLY A 74 22.33 -13.64 -14.53
C GLY A 74 22.95 -12.76 -13.44
N THR A 75 22.21 -11.80 -12.85
CA THR A 75 22.72 -11.03 -11.69
C THR A 75 22.80 -11.87 -10.41
N ASP A 76 22.16 -13.03 -10.40
CA ASP A 76 22.16 -14.03 -9.34
C ASP A 76 23.09 -15.22 -9.65
N GLU A 77 23.96 -15.14 -10.66
CA GLU A 77 24.92 -16.21 -11.02
C GLU A 77 25.75 -16.70 -9.82
N GLU A 78 26.08 -15.80 -8.90
CA GLU A 78 26.79 -16.14 -7.66
C GLU A 78 25.97 -17.02 -6.69
N PHE A 79 24.63 -16.95 -6.78
CA PHE A 79 23.67 -17.79 -6.04
C PHE A 79 23.24 -19.04 -6.82
N TRP A 80 23.83 -19.26 -8.00
CA TRP A 80 23.71 -20.51 -8.74
C TRP A 80 24.88 -21.49 -8.49
N PRO A 81 25.36 -21.76 -7.25
CA PRO A 81 26.07 -23.02 -7.05
C PRO A 81 25.15 -24.15 -7.52
N ASP A 82 25.69 -25.02 -8.36
CA ASP A 82 25.05 -26.05 -9.19
C ASP A 82 24.31 -27.17 -8.41
N LEU A 83 23.63 -26.84 -7.31
CA LEU A 83 22.79 -27.70 -6.50
C LEU A 83 21.44 -27.91 -7.16
N HIS A 84 20.94 -26.95 -7.95
CA HIS A 84 19.67 -27.05 -8.68
C HIS A 84 19.59 -28.30 -9.57
N GLN A 85 20.69 -28.66 -10.25
CA GLN A 85 20.76 -29.87 -11.07
C GLN A 85 20.58 -31.17 -10.25
N GLY A 86 21.00 -31.16 -8.98
CA GLY A 86 20.88 -32.31 -8.07
C GLY A 86 19.63 -32.31 -7.18
N LEU A 87 19.00 -31.15 -6.92
CA LEU A 87 17.82 -31.05 -6.05
C LEU A 87 16.62 -31.83 -6.62
N GLY A 88 16.44 -31.86 -7.94
CA GLY A 88 15.42 -32.69 -8.59
C GLY A 88 15.59 -34.19 -8.33
N LEU A 89 16.84 -34.65 -8.16
CA LEU A 89 17.14 -36.04 -7.81
C LEU A 89 16.73 -36.37 -6.36
N LEU A 90 16.92 -35.42 -5.43
CA LEU A 90 16.51 -35.56 -4.04
C LEU A 90 14.98 -35.60 -3.90
N LEU A 91 14.27 -34.78 -4.68
CA LEU A 91 12.80 -34.71 -4.65
C LEU A 91 12.12 -35.91 -5.31
N SER A 92 12.80 -36.60 -6.24
CA SER A 92 12.23 -37.72 -6.99
C SER A 92 12.35 -39.07 -6.29
N CYS A 93 13.33 -39.26 -5.39
CA CYS A 93 13.52 -40.54 -4.71
C CYS A 93 13.86 -40.40 -3.22
N ARG A 94 12.98 -40.93 -2.36
CA ARG A 94 13.17 -40.96 -0.90
C ARG A 94 14.47 -41.66 -0.48
N GLN A 95 14.87 -42.74 -1.15
CA GLN A 95 16.11 -43.45 -0.83
C GLN A 95 17.33 -42.56 -1.13
N VAL A 96 17.37 -41.94 -2.32
CA VAL A 96 18.45 -41.01 -2.68
C VAL A 96 18.53 -39.87 -1.67
N TYR A 97 17.40 -39.28 -1.32
CA TYR A 97 17.37 -38.21 -0.30
C TYR A 97 17.96 -38.66 1.04
N GLN A 98 17.57 -39.84 1.54
CA GLN A 98 18.08 -40.36 2.81
C GLN A 98 19.59 -40.61 2.77
N GLU A 99 20.10 -41.19 1.69
CA GLU A 99 21.54 -41.46 1.55
C GLU A 99 22.36 -40.17 1.36
N ALA A 100 21.90 -39.26 0.49
CA ALA A 100 22.63 -38.06 0.11
C ALA A 100 22.53 -36.93 1.14
N SER A 101 21.46 -36.84 1.93
CA SER A 101 21.23 -35.77 2.92
C SER A 101 22.37 -35.56 3.91
N GLY A 102 23.07 -36.63 4.32
CA GLY A 102 24.26 -36.54 5.17
C GLY A 102 25.40 -35.77 4.51
N ILE A 103 25.62 -36.01 3.22
CA ILE A 103 26.66 -35.36 2.43
C ILE A 103 26.26 -33.92 2.13
N MET A 104 25.02 -33.71 1.69
CA MET A 104 24.50 -32.39 1.35
C MET A 104 24.46 -31.45 2.56
N TYR A 105 23.83 -31.84 3.68
CA TYR A 105 23.66 -30.94 4.82
C TYR A 105 24.88 -30.90 5.74
N GLY A 106 25.60 -32.02 5.89
CA GLY A 106 26.76 -32.10 6.78
C GLY A 106 28.08 -31.69 6.14
N GLY A 107 28.19 -31.79 4.81
CA GLY A 107 29.41 -31.52 4.07
C GLY A 107 29.55 -30.09 3.55
N ASN A 108 28.54 -29.23 3.72
CA ASN A 108 28.49 -27.88 3.15
C ASN A 108 28.25 -26.81 4.22
N THR A 109 28.70 -25.59 3.91
CA THR A 109 28.30 -24.37 4.62
C THR A 109 27.23 -23.66 3.81
N PHE A 110 26.09 -23.34 4.42
CA PHE A 110 25.02 -22.60 3.75
C PHE A 110 25.04 -21.15 4.22
N VAL A 111 25.10 -20.20 3.29
CA VAL A 111 25.16 -18.76 3.57
C VAL A 111 23.92 -18.10 3.00
N PHE A 112 23.05 -17.59 3.86
CA PHE A 112 21.89 -16.79 3.47
C PHE A 112 22.31 -15.34 3.28
N SER A 113 22.34 -14.88 2.04
CA SER A 113 22.78 -13.54 1.65
C SER A 113 21.78 -12.91 0.68
N ARG A 114 22.00 -11.63 0.35
CA ARG A 114 21.22 -10.87 -0.63
C ARG A 114 22.08 -10.63 -1.87
N ILE A 115 21.43 -10.55 -3.03
CA ILE A 115 22.06 -10.07 -4.27
C ILE A 115 22.43 -8.59 -4.10
N LEU A 116 23.72 -8.29 -4.28
CA LEU A 116 24.29 -6.99 -3.95
C LEU A 116 23.92 -5.89 -4.94
N THR A 117 23.59 -6.27 -6.18
CA THR A 117 23.24 -5.31 -7.25
C THR A 117 21.84 -4.72 -7.07
N ARG A 118 20.99 -5.33 -6.23
CA ARG A 118 19.60 -4.91 -6.09
C ARG A 118 19.37 -4.12 -4.81
N HIS A 119 19.40 -2.80 -4.96
CA HIS A 119 18.79 -1.85 -4.02
C HIS A 119 17.36 -1.59 -4.48
N THR A 120 16.38 -2.06 -3.72
CA THR A 120 14.97 -1.92 -4.07
C THR A 120 14.54 -0.46 -3.90
N ASN A 121 14.58 0.33 -4.97
CA ASN A 121 13.74 1.54 -5.12
C ASN A 121 12.29 1.18 -5.48
N ILE A 122 11.98 -0.12 -5.55
CA ILE A 122 10.64 -0.65 -5.81
C ILE A 122 9.81 -0.45 -4.55
N GLY A 123 9.03 0.64 -4.53
CA GLY A 123 7.82 0.91 -3.74
C GLY A 123 7.78 0.45 -2.28
N SER A 124 7.35 1.33 -1.39
CA SER A 124 7.12 1.12 0.05
C SER A 124 6.12 0.00 0.44
N ASN A 125 5.66 -0.83 -0.50
CA ASN A 125 4.68 -1.88 -0.24
C ASN A 125 5.33 -3.13 0.35
N HIS A 126 5.48 -3.13 1.68
CA HIS A 126 5.47 -4.21 2.71
C HIS A 126 5.92 -5.67 2.43
N LYS A 127 6.25 -6.11 1.22
CA LYS A 127 6.65 -7.51 0.92
C LYS A 127 8.15 -7.75 0.89
N HIS A 128 8.98 -6.72 1.12
CA HIS A 128 10.44 -6.86 1.22
C HIS A 128 10.88 -7.77 2.37
N GLN A 129 10.01 -8.03 3.36
CA GLN A 129 10.34 -8.94 4.46
C GLN A 129 10.60 -10.37 3.98
N GLU A 130 9.91 -10.86 2.94
CA GLU A 130 10.13 -12.23 2.43
C GLU A 130 11.51 -12.40 1.77
N TYR A 131 12.10 -11.30 1.29
CA TYR A 131 13.43 -11.28 0.70
C TYR A 131 14.56 -11.07 1.72
N LEU A 132 14.25 -10.80 3.00
CA LEU A 132 15.26 -10.70 4.04
C LEU A 132 15.90 -12.06 4.34
N GLN A 133 17.23 -12.08 4.46
CA GLN A 133 18.02 -13.29 4.64
C GLN A 133 17.58 -14.11 5.85
N ILE A 134 17.19 -13.45 6.95
CA ILE A 134 16.76 -14.09 8.20
C ILE A 134 15.43 -14.83 8.02
N ASN A 135 14.48 -14.20 7.34
CA ASN A 135 13.17 -14.78 7.11
C ASN A 135 13.27 -15.97 6.16
N TYR A 136 14.04 -15.83 5.09
CA TYR A 136 14.29 -16.93 4.17
C TYR A 136 15.07 -18.08 4.82
N ALA A 137 16.07 -17.78 5.64
CA ALA A 137 16.78 -18.79 6.43
C ALA A 137 15.83 -19.58 7.33
N GLY A 138 14.93 -18.91 8.07
CA GLY A 138 13.92 -19.58 8.89
C GLY A 138 12.99 -20.49 8.08
N GLN A 139 12.53 -20.02 6.92
CA GLN A 139 11.68 -20.80 6.01
C GLN A 139 12.42 -22.03 5.46
N TRP A 140 13.64 -21.84 4.95
CA TRP A 140 14.45 -22.92 4.39
C TRP A 140 14.78 -23.98 5.44
N LEU A 141 15.22 -23.56 6.64
CA LEU A 141 15.52 -24.46 7.76
C LEU A 141 14.29 -25.30 8.16
N THR A 142 13.11 -24.67 8.21
CA THR A 142 11.84 -25.39 8.49
C THR A 142 11.58 -26.48 7.44
N ASN A 143 11.90 -26.21 6.18
CA ASN A 143 11.60 -27.11 5.06
C ASN A 143 12.56 -28.31 4.93
N ILE A 144 13.72 -28.29 5.59
CA ILE A 144 14.60 -29.47 5.66
C ILE A 144 13.92 -30.63 6.41
N GLY A 145 13.06 -30.30 7.36
CA GLY A 145 12.33 -31.28 8.15
C GLY A 145 13.27 -32.16 8.99
N PRO A 146 13.06 -33.49 9.04
CA PRO A 146 13.80 -34.35 9.97
C PRO A 146 15.33 -34.36 9.78
N GLN A 147 15.87 -33.98 8.62
CA GLN A 147 17.31 -34.02 8.38
C GLN A 147 18.05 -32.78 8.90
N ILE A 148 17.36 -31.82 9.52
CA ILE A 148 17.94 -30.54 9.96
C ILE A 148 19.12 -30.72 10.93
N PHE A 149 19.13 -31.79 11.72
CA PHE A 149 20.22 -32.12 12.65
C PHE A 149 21.55 -32.44 11.95
N ARG A 150 21.53 -32.68 10.64
CA ARG A 150 22.74 -32.96 9.84
C ARG A 150 23.49 -31.69 9.46
N LEU A 151 22.90 -30.52 9.63
CA LEU A 151 23.55 -29.25 9.34
C LEU A 151 24.76 -29.06 10.26
N THR A 152 25.89 -28.66 9.66
CA THR A 152 27.14 -28.40 10.39
C THR A 152 27.47 -26.91 10.49
N LYS A 153 27.18 -26.13 9.44
CA LYS A 153 27.35 -24.67 9.47
C LYS A 153 26.29 -23.95 8.64
N VAL A 154 25.60 -23.01 9.27
CA VAL A 154 24.65 -22.08 8.64
C VAL A 154 25.04 -20.65 8.99
N VAL A 155 25.21 -19.82 7.97
CA VAL A 155 25.58 -18.42 8.11
C VAL A 155 24.44 -17.55 7.60
N ILE A 156 24.05 -16.55 8.37
CA ILE A 156 23.17 -15.48 7.93
C ILE A 156 24.05 -14.24 7.77
N ASP A 157 24.16 -13.77 6.53
CA ASP A 157 25.06 -12.70 6.15
C ASP A 157 24.50 -11.33 6.55
N VAL A 158 25.20 -10.66 7.46
CA VAL A 158 24.81 -9.34 7.99
C VAL A 158 25.31 -8.22 7.07
N ASP A 159 26.41 -8.42 6.35
CA ASP A 159 27.00 -7.39 5.47
C ASP A 159 26.11 -7.04 4.27
N ALA A 160 25.32 -8.01 3.80
CA ALA A 160 24.37 -7.83 2.72
C ALA A 160 23.00 -7.29 3.18
N MET A 161 22.82 -7.01 4.48
CA MET A 161 21.58 -6.40 4.98
C MET A 161 21.53 -4.92 4.58
N CYS A 162 20.42 -4.50 3.99
CA CYS A 162 20.25 -3.11 3.56
C CYS A 162 19.95 -2.21 4.78
N ALA A 163 20.99 -1.75 5.47
CA ALA A 163 20.89 -0.91 6.68
C ALA A 163 20.69 0.60 6.40
N TRP A 164 20.38 1.01 5.15
CA TRP A 164 20.39 2.42 4.76
C TRP A 164 19.09 3.16 5.16
N TYR A 165 19.24 4.30 5.86
CA TYR A 165 18.23 5.35 6.06
C TYR A 165 17.74 5.91 4.71
N GLY A 166 16.70 5.30 4.14
CA GLY A 166 16.10 5.77 2.89
C GLY A 166 15.84 4.71 1.82
N CYS A 167 16.32 3.47 1.97
CA CYS A 167 15.80 2.40 1.12
C CYS A 167 14.35 2.07 1.50
N HIS A 168 13.99 2.08 2.79
CA HIS A 168 12.59 2.05 3.27
C HIS A 168 12.52 2.61 4.70
N GLY A 169 11.59 3.54 4.99
CA GLY A 169 11.40 4.12 6.33
C GLY A 169 10.87 3.14 7.39
N ASP A 170 10.45 1.94 6.99
CA ASP A 170 9.77 0.96 7.84
C ASP A 170 10.61 -0.30 8.15
N HIS A 171 11.89 -0.35 7.74
CA HIS A 171 12.74 -1.56 7.84
C HIS A 171 13.92 -1.44 8.82
N GLU A 172 13.82 -0.53 9.79
CA GLU A 172 14.79 -0.42 10.90
C GLU A 172 14.78 -1.65 11.84
N LEU A 173 13.84 -2.58 11.64
CA LEU A 173 13.57 -3.71 12.52
C LEU A 173 13.83 -5.06 11.83
N ILE A 174 14.70 -5.85 12.43
CA ILE A 174 14.98 -7.23 12.06
C ILE A 174 14.12 -8.18 12.88
N ASP A 175 13.33 -9.04 12.22
CA ASP A 175 12.57 -10.09 12.91
C ASP A 175 13.42 -11.35 13.14
N LEU A 176 13.78 -11.62 14.40
CA LEU A 176 14.52 -12.83 14.80
C LEU A 176 13.62 -14.05 15.02
N LEU A 177 12.30 -13.88 15.08
CA LEU A 177 11.38 -14.96 15.47
C LEU A 177 11.50 -16.22 14.60
N PRO A 178 11.68 -16.16 13.27
CA PRO A 178 11.84 -17.35 12.45
C PRO A 178 13.00 -18.24 12.91
N ILE A 179 14.14 -17.65 13.26
CA ILE A 179 15.33 -18.37 13.72
C ILE A 179 15.18 -18.83 15.18
N LEU A 180 14.62 -17.99 16.06
CA LEU A 180 14.36 -18.35 17.45
C LEU A 180 13.51 -19.62 17.54
N ARG A 181 12.47 -19.75 16.69
CA ARG A 181 11.63 -20.95 16.62
C ARG A 181 12.40 -22.20 16.24
N ILE A 182 13.27 -22.11 15.24
CA ILE A 182 14.12 -23.24 14.83
C ILE A 182 15.01 -23.68 16.00
N VAL A 183 15.62 -22.75 16.73
CA VAL A 183 16.48 -23.09 17.87
C VAL A 183 15.68 -23.61 19.07
N TRP A 184 14.45 -23.12 19.31
CA TRP A 184 13.58 -23.69 20.34
C TRP A 184 13.14 -25.12 20.02
N GLU A 185 12.85 -25.42 18.76
CA GLU A 185 12.50 -26.77 18.29
C GLU A 185 13.74 -27.69 18.26
N HIS A 186 14.92 -27.15 17.96
CA HIS A 186 16.19 -27.87 17.82
C HIS A 186 17.35 -27.13 18.52
N PRO A 187 17.51 -27.27 19.85
CA PRO A 187 18.48 -26.48 20.62
C PRO A 187 19.94 -26.60 20.17
N ASP A 188 20.34 -27.75 19.63
CA ASP A 188 21.71 -27.99 19.16
C ASP A 188 22.10 -27.09 17.97
N LEU A 189 21.10 -26.60 17.21
CA LEU A 189 21.33 -25.70 16.07
C LEU A 189 21.79 -24.30 16.51
N SER A 190 21.67 -23.94 17.78
CA SER A 190 22.26 -22.70 18.33
C SER A 190 23.77 -22.59 18.13
N LYS A 191 24.48 -23.73 17.96
CA LYS A 191 25.92 -23.77 17.68
C LYS A 191 26.24 -23.79 16.18
N VAL A 192 25.23 -24.13 15.36
CA VAL A 192 25.32 -24.33 13.91
C VAL A 192 24.97 -23.04 13.17
N ILE A 193 23.92 -22.35 13.61
CA ILE A 193 23.42 -21.11 13.01
C ILE A 193 24.19 -19.92 13.60
N LYS A 194 24.79 -19.11 12.72
CA LYS A 194 25.56 -17.92 13.11
C LYS A 194 25.23 -16.74 12.21
N PHE A 195 25.26 -15.55 12.78
CA PHE A 195 25.33 -14.30 12.04
C PHE A 195 26.81 -13.97 11.79
N GLU A 196 27.21 -13.79 10.54
CA GLU A 196 28.60 -13.44 10.18
C GLU A 196 28.63 -12.30 9.16
N ASN A 197 29.71 -11.51 9.21
CA ASN A 197 30.04 -10.51 8.20
C ASN A 197 30.87 -11.21 7.11
N THR A 198 30.26 -11.54 5.98
CA THR A 198 30.90 -12.34 4.93
C THR A 198 31.83 -11.53 4.01
N GLY A 199 31.87 -10.21 4.18
CA GLY A 199 32.53 -9.25 3.29
C GLY A 199 31.68 -8.85 2.08
N ARG A 200 30.50 -9.47 1.89
CA ARG A 200 29.56 -9.17 0.81
C ARG A 200 28.79 -7.89 1.11
N THR A 201 29.43 -6.75 0.89
CA THR A 201 28.83 -5.43 1.15
C THR A 201 28.27 -4.78 -0.09
N LEU A 202 27.16 -4.06 0.08
CA LEU A 202 26.57 -3.23 -0.95
C LEU A 202 27.49 -2.04 -1.32
N ALA A 203 27.54 -1.70 -2.60
CA ALA A 203 28.34 -0.57 -3.09
C ALA A 203 27.86 0.74 -2.41
N GLY A 204 28.80 1.53 -1.88
CA GLY A 204 28.50 2.78 -1.16
C GLY A 204 28.20 2.64 0.34
N GLN A 205 28.23 1.43 0.92
CA GLN A 205 28.04 1.20 2.36
C GLN A 205 29.34 1.04 3.17
N GLU A 206 30.49 1.39 2.60
CA GLU A 206 31.81 1.24 3.25
C GLU A 206 31.90 1.99 4.61
N ILE A 207 31.17 3.10 4.75
CA ILE A 207 31.13 3.93 5.96
C ILE A 207 30.35 3.26 7.10
N LEU A 208 29.42 2.34 6.81
CA LEU A 208 28.58 1.65 7.80
C LEU A 208 29.19 0.32 8.31
N ARG A 209 30.28 -0.18 7.68
CA ARG A 209 30.99 -1.40 8.13
C ARG A 209 31.46 -1.34 9.59
N ALA A 210 31.78 -0.15 10.09
CA ALA A 210 32.17 0.03 11.48
C ALA A 210 31.02 -0.29 12.46
N ALA A 211 29.76 -0.03 12.07
CA ALA A 211 28.57 -0.42 12.84
C ALA A 211 28.14 -1.88 12.57
N ALA A 212 28.42 -2.43 11.38
CA ALA A 212 28.09 -3.81 11.00
C ALA A 212 28.92 -4.88 11.75
N THR A 213 30.15 -4.55 12.15
CA THR A 213 30.99 -5.44 12.98
C THR A 213 30.30 -5.75 14.33
N ASP A 214 29.62 -4.75 14.89
CA ASP A 214 28.85 -4.89 16.14
C ASP A 214 27.50 -5.60 15.90
N GLY A 215 26.92 -5.48 14.70
CA GLY A 215 25.63 -6.09 14.35
C GLY A 215 25.64 -7.62 14.41
N ALA A 216 26.62 -8.29 13.80
CA ALA A 216 26.72 -9.75 13.85
C ALA A 216 26.96 -10.26 15.28
N ILE A 217 27.80 -9.57 16.07
CA ILE A 217 28.05 -9.90 17.47
C ILE A 217 26.75 -9.77 18.28
N LEU A 218 26.05 -8.64 18.12
CA LEU A 218 24.76 -8.37 18.76
C LEU A 218 23.73 -9.47 18.45
N LEU A 219 23.54 -9.81 17.18
CA LEU A 219 22.55 -10.80 16.77
C LEU A 219 22.87 -12.21 17.28
N ASN A 220 24.15 -12.62 17.30
CA ASN A 220 24.57 -13.90 17.89
C ASN A 220 24.35 -13.94 19.41
N ASN A 221 24.66 -12.85 20.12
CA ASN A 221 24.42 -12.74 21.55
C ASN A 221 22.91 -12.76 21.83
N LEU A 222 22.11 -12.01 21.07
CA LEU A 222 20.64 -12.04 21.17
C LEU A 222 20.06 -13.42 20.89
N LEU A 223 20.55 -14.15 19.87
CA LEU A 223 20.14 -15.52 19.62
C LEU A 223 20.43 -16.42 20.83
N THR A 224 21.60 -16.28 21.44
CA THR A 224 21.96 -17.04 22.64
C THR A 224 21.06 -16.67 23.83
N THR A 225 20.94 -15.37 24.11
CA THR A 225 20.21 -14.82 25.26
C THR A 225 18.69 -15.08 25.16
N LEU A 226 18.10 -14.93 23.98
CA LEU A 226 16.66 -15.13 23.75
C LEU A 226 16.28 -16.57 23.43
N ALA A 227 17.10 -17.32 22.68
CA ALA A 227 16.74 -18.69 22.28
C ALA A 227 17.21 -19.75 23.28
N VAL A 228 18.45 -19.65 23.74
CA VAL A 228 19.10 -20.68 24.56
C VAL A 228 18.85 -20.43 26.04
N GLN A 229 19.12 -19.22 26.52
CA GLN A 229 18.93 -18.82 27.91
C GLN A 229 17.47 -18.45 28.22
N ASP A 230 16.71 -18.05 27.18
CA ASP A 230 15.30 -17.65 27.26
C ASP A 230 15.05 -16.61 28.37
N VAL A 231 15.91 -15.59 28.48
CA VAL A 231 15.88 -14.63 29.61
C VAL A 231 14.58 -13.82 29.71
N LEU A 232 13.83 -13.72 28.61
CA LEU A 232 12.53 -13.06 28.54
C LEU A 232 11.35 -14.04 28.68
N ASP A 233 11.63 -15.35 28.88
CA ASP A 233 10.63 -16.42 28.98
C ASP A 233 9.66 -16.42 27.80
N LEU A 234 10.20 -16.37 26.59
CA LEU A 234 9.46 -16.32 25.32
C LEU A 234 9.10 -17.71 24.83
N ARG A 235 9.91 -18.73 25.17
CA ARG A 235 9.70 -20.10 24.71
C ARG A 235 8.34 -20.64 25.13
N LYS A 236 7.77 -20.20 26.25
CA LYS A 236 6.41 -20.59 26.67
C LYS A 236 5.31 -20.27 25.66
N TYR A 237 5.56 -19.38 24.69
CA TYR A 237 4.62 -19.05 23.62
C TYR A 237 4.85 -19.87 22.33
N CYS A 238 5.85 -20.76 22.28
CA CYS A 238 6.22 -21.50 21.07
C CYS A 238 5.14 -22.50 20.62
N PHE A 239 4.30 -22.99 21.55
CA PHE A 239 3.23 -23.96 21.26
C PHE A 239 2.20 -23.43 20.25
N SER A 240 2.07 -22.11 20.09
CA SER A 240 1.17 -21.49 19.13
C SER A 240 1.91 -20.48 18.28
N ARG A 241 2.14 -20.85 17.02
CA ARG A 241 2.69 -19.96 15.99
C ARG A 241 1.86 -18.69 15.78
N ARG A 242 0.61 -18.67 16.29
CA ARG A 242 -0.31 -17.53 16.18
C ARG A 242 -0.13 -16.50 17.28
N LEU A 243 0.42 -16.83 18.45
CA LEU A 243 0.46 -15.91 19.61
C LEU A 243 1.53 -14.83 19.48
N MET A 244 2.69 -15.19 18.95
CA MET A 244 3.81 -14.27 18.71
C MET A 244 3.96 -14.08 17.21
N HIS A 245 3.85 -12.83 16.77
CA HIS A 245 3.93 -12.47 15.36
C HIS A 245 5.37 -12.20 14.91
N SER A 246 6.13 -11.44 15.71
CA SER A 246 7.54 -11.13 15.41
C SER A 246 8.33 -10.78 16.68
N VAL A 247 9.65 -10.93 16.61
CA VAL A 247 10.64 -10.48 17.62
C VAL A 247 11.59 -9.53 16.91
N ASN A 248 11.22 -8.25 16.91
CA ASN A 248 11.88 -7.21 16.15
C ASN A 248 13.06 -6.61 16.93
N VAL A 249 14.21 -6.43 16.28
CA VAL A 249 15.42 -5.85 16.84
C VAL A 249 15.91 -4.71 15.96
N GLU A 250 16.29 -3.60 16.58
CA GLU A 250 16.78 -2.40 15.93
C GLU A 250 18.32 -2.40 15.86
N LEU A 251 18.86 -2.17 14.66
CA LEU A 251 20.31 -2.10 14.39
C LEU A 251 20.80 -0.68 14.08
N THR A 252 19.95 0.33 14.18
CA THR A 252 20.32 1.73 13.90
C THR A 252 21.28 2.26 14.96
N SER A 253 22.23 3.10 14.56
CA SER A 253 23.32 3.58 15.43
C SER A 253 22.85 4.31 16.69
N ASP A 254 21.66 4.93 16.66
CA ASP A 254 21.07 5.66 17.79
C ASP A 254 20.24 4.76 18.73
N ARG A 255 19.86 3.56 18.30
CA ARG A 255 18.98 2.65 19.05
C ARG A 255 19.42 1.19 19.04
N VAL A 256 20.69 0.93 18.78
CA VAL A 256 21.30 -0.41 18.79
C VAL A 256 20.86 -1.20 20.03
N GLY A 257 20.29 -2.38 19.80
CA GLY A 257 19.87 -3.29 20.85
C GLY A 257 18.49 -2.99 21.45
N GLN A 258 17.77 -1.95 21.00
CA GLN A 258 16.35 -1.83 21.30
C GLN A 258 15.57 -2.85 20.48
N GLY A 259 14.52 -3.41 21.07
CA GLY A 259 13.68 -4.38 20.37
C GLY A 259 12.26 -4.39 20.89
N CYS A 260 11.37 -5.04 20.15
CA CYS A 260 10.01 -5.26 20.59
C CYS A 260 9.47 -6.59 20.10
N ILE A 261 8.66 -7.23 20.93
CA ILE A 261 7.93 -8.44 20.57
C ILE A 261 6.52 -8.05 20.19
N ARG A 262 6.11 -8.36 18.97
CA ARG A 262 4.73 -8.16 18.53
C ARG A 262 3.94 -9.43 18.83
N MET A 263 3.02 -9.34 19.78
CA MET A 263 2.09 -10.41 20.13
C MET A 263 0.79 -10.24 19.33
N LYS A 264 0.20 -11.34 18.88
CA LYS A 264 -1.16 -11.39 18.31
C LYS A 264 -2.22 -11.55 19.40
N LEU A 265 -1.91 -11.06 20.60
CA LEU A 265 -2.92 -10.75 21.61
C LEU A 265 -3.60 -9.48 21.12
N GLY A 266 -4.92 -9.50 21.10
CA GLY A 266 -5.78 -8.51 20.48
C GLY A 266 -5.22 -7.09 20.29
N GLY A 267 -5.25 -6.59 19.05
CA GLY A 267 -4.77 -5.24 18.73
C GLY A 267 -3.27 -5.09 18.50
N GLY A 268 -2.51 -6.19 18.49
CA GLY A 268 -1.07 -6.17 18.18
C GLY A 268 -0.25 -5.57 19.32
N VAL A 269 -0.24 -6.24 20.47
CA VAL A 269 0.49 -5.75 21.64
C VAL A 269 2.00 -5.82 21.38
N PHE A 270 2.71 -4.71 21.61
CA PHE A 270 4.17 -4.68 21.52
C PHE A 270 4.77 -4.69 22.92
N TRP A 271 5.67 -5.64 23.20
CA TRP A 271 6.43 -5.71 24.43
C TRP A 271 7.86 -5.26 24.17
N PRO A 272 8.23 -4.02 24.53
CA PRO A 272 9.56 -3.51 24.29
C PRO A 272 10.57 -4.15 25.24
N PHE A 273 11.75 -4.45 24.72
CA PHE A 273 12.92 -4.85 25.50
C PHE A 273 14.13 -4.01 25.09
N CYS A 274 15.14 -4.01 25.94
CA CYS A 274 16.44 -3.44 25.64
C CYS A 274 17.51 -4.50 25.84
N ALA A 275 18.48 -4.47 24.94
CA ALA A 275 19.67 -5.29 24.98
C ALA A 275 20.88 -4.39 25.30
N SER A 276 21.65 -4.76 26.31
CA SER A 276 22.92 -4.12 26.67
C SER A 276 24.07 -5.12 26.53
N ASP A 277 25.31 -4.64 26.69
CA ASP A 277 26.51 -5.47 26.61
C ASP A 277 26.56 -6.27 25.30
N GLU A 278 26.33 -5.58 24.17
CA GLU A 278 26.24 -6.18 22.83
C GLU A 278 25.21 -7.32 22.76
N GLY A 279 24.12 -7.24 23.51
CA GLY A 279 23.04 -8.26 23.51
C GLY A 279 23.25 -9.44 24.46
N ARG A 280 24.31 -9.44 25.26
CA ARG A 280 24.53 -10.47 26.30
C ARG A 280 23.55 -10.31 27.46
N THR A 281 23.08 -9.09 27.69
CA THR A 281 22.08 -8.79 28.71
C THR A 281 20.83 -8.29 28.02
N VAL A 282 19.67 -8.93 28.24
CA VAL A 282 18.39 -8.47 27.71
C VAL A 282 17.39 -8.33 28.83
N GLN A 283 16.70 -7.20 28.87
CA GLN A 283 15.71 -6.90 29.90
C GLN A 283 14.47 -6.27 29.30
N TRP A 284 13.32 -6.52 29.92
CA TRP A 284 12.08 -5.82 29.59
C TRP A 284 12.24 -4.32 29.83
N LYS A 285 11.91 -3.51 28.83
CA LYS A 285 11.80 -2.07 29.03
C LYS A 285 10.52 -1.83 29.82
N ALA A 286 10.59 -0.95 30.82
CA ALA A 286 9.39 -0.58 31.58
C ALA A 286 8.28 -0.18 30.60
N GLN A 287 7.21 -0.98 30.56
CA GLN A 287 6.08 -0.64 29.72
C GLN A 287 5.48 0.63 30.31
N LYS A 288 5.48 1.71 29.53
CA LYS A 288 4.55 2.81 29.80
C LYS A 288 3.18 2.15 29.91
N LYS A 289 2.46 2.37 31.02
CA LYS A 289 1.11 1.85 31.22
C LYS A 289 0.31 2.21 29.97
N ARG A 290 0.12 1.24 29.08
CA ARG A 290 -0.72 1.45 27.92
C ARG A 290 -2.13 1.66 28.46
N PRO A 291 -2.91 2.56 27.86
CA PRO A 291 -4.33 2.60 28.17
C PRO A 291 -4.90 1.20 27.97
N SER A 292 -5.72 0.74 28.91
CA SER A 292 -6.29 -0.62 28.96
C SER A 292 -6.95 -1.04 27.65
N PHE A 293 -7.48 -0.09 26.90
CA PHE A 293 -8.16 -0.30 25.63
C PHE A 293 -7.25 -0.79 24.51
N GLY A 294 -5.99 -0.34 24.46
CA GLY A 294 -5.03 -0.74 23.40
C GLY A 294 -4.59 -2.21 23.49
N ILE A 295 -4.97 -2.92 24.56
CA ILE A 295 -4.69 -4.34 24.79
C ILE A 295 -5.84 -5.22 24.25
N LEU A 296 -6.99 -4.63 23.94
CA LEU A 296 -8.17 -5.37 23.49
C LEU A 296 -8.05 -5.79 22.02
N PRO A 297 -8.61 -6.96 21.63
CA PRO A 297 -8.78 -7.38 20.24
C PRO A 297 -9.37 -6.29 19.35
N GLU A 298 -8.90 -6.22 18.10
CA GLU A 298 -9.33 -5.17 17.17
C GLU A 298 -10.83 -5.20 16.93
N ASP A 299 -11.42 -6.38 16.74
CA ASP A 299 -12.87 -6.58 16.65
C ASP A 299 -13.61 -6.09 17.89
N VAL A 300 -13.06 -6.34 19.09
CA VAL A 300 -13.63 -5.85 20.35
C VAL A 300 -13.49 -4.33 20.45
N ARG A 301 -12.34 -3.78 20.07
CA ARG A 301 -12.10 -2.33 20.04
C ARG A 301 -13.04 -1.64 19.07
N GLU A 302 -13.19 -2.15 17.86
CA GLU A 302 -14.12 -1.64 16.85
C GLU A 302 -15.55 -1.70 17.36
N ARG A 303 -15.95 -2.77 18.06
CA ARG A 303 -17.30 -2.86 18.64
C ARG A 303 -17.53 -1.86 19.77
N ILE A 304 -16.57 -1.68 20.68
CA ILE A 304 -16.67 -0.68 21.75
C ILE A 304 -16.64 0.73 21.14
N ALA A 305 -15.77 0.99 20.18
CA ALA A 305 -15.74 2.25 19.45
C ALA A 305 -17.05 2.49 18.70
N GLY A 306 -17.66 1.46 18.11
CA GLY A 306 -19.01 1.48 17.56
C GLY A 306 -20.04 1.98 18.58
N LEU A 307 -20.02 1.44 19.80
CA LEU A 307 -20.94 1.86 20.85
C LEU A 307 -20.69 3.29 21.37
N LEU A 308 -19.44 3.76 21.32
CA LEU A 308 -19.06 5.08 21.85
C LEU A 308 -19.14 6.20 20.81
N LEU A 309 -18.87 5.89 19.54
CA LEU A 309 -18.69 6.86 18.46
C LEU A 309 -19.85 6.89 17.48
N HIS A 310 -20.70 5.86 17.46
CA HIS A 310 -21.84 5.87 16.57
C HIS A 310 -22.86 6.90 17.03
N ASN A 311 -23.17 7.81 16.13
CA ASN A 311 -24.21 8.80 16.25
C ASN A 311 -25.25 8.55 15.16
N PRO A 312 -26.51 8.25 15.51
CA PRO A 312 -27.56 8.01 14.52
C PRO A 312 -27.85 9.22 13.63
N ASP A 313 -27.53 10.45 14.09
CA ASP A 313 -27.69 11.69 13.31
C ASP A 313 -26.45 12.03 12.47
N GLY A 314 -25.39 11.21 12.55
CA GLY A 314 -24.11 11.44 11.90
C GLY A 314 -23.22 12.46 12.61
N ILE A 315 -22.09 12.80 11.97
CA ILE A 315 -21.13 13.80 12.45
C ILE A 315 -21.14 14.97 11.48
N THR A 316 -21.33 16.19 12.00
CA THR A 316 -21.25 17.42 11.21
C THR A 316 -19.99 18.20 11.59
N ILE A 317 -19.14 18.45 10.61
CA ILE A 317 -17.93 19.26 10.73
C ILE A 317 -18.22 20.60 10.05
N ASP A 318 -18.44 21.64 10.85
CA ASP A 318 -18.64 23.00 10.36
C ASP A 318 -17.27 23.65 10.16
N LEU A 319 -16.85 23.71 8.90
CA LEU A 319 -15.54 24.21 8.49
C LEU A 319 -15.45 25.73 8.61
N THR A 320 -16.57 26.44 8.63
CA THR A 320 -16.60 27.90 8.76
C THR A 320 -16.42 28.33 10.21
N THR A 321 -17.03 27.62 11.15
CA THR A 321 -16.92 27.91 12.59
C THR A 321 -15.84 27.10 13.28
N HIS A 322 -15.22 26.15 12.57
CA HIS A 322 -14.29 25.15 13.11
C HIS A 322 -14.86 24.35 14.27
N THR A 323 -16.14 23.99 14.17
CA THR A 323 -16.84 23.20 15.19
C THR A 323 -17.20 21.82 14.66
N MET A 324 -17.37 20.88 15.59
CA MET A 324 -17.76 19.50 15.27
C MET A 324 -18.93 19.10 16.16
N HIS A 325 -20.02 18.65 15.55
CA HIS A 325 -21.23 18.18 16.20
C HIS A 325 -21.39 16.69 15.99
N GLY A 326 -21.92 16.02 17.01
CA GLY A 326 -22.19 14.59 16.97
C GLY A 326 -20.98 13.69 17.23
N PHE A 327 -19.82 14.27 17.55
CA PHE A 327 -18.60 13.55 17.94
C PHE A 327 -18.09 14.06 19.29
N ASP A 328 -17.92 13.15 20.25
CA ASP A 328 -17.40 13.49 21.58
C ASP A 328 -15.87 13.57 21.56
N VAL A 329 -15.37 14.80 21.44
CA VAL A 329 -13.93 15.13 21.50
C VAL A 329 -13.29 14.90 22.88
N GLY A 330 -14.06 14.51 23.89
CA GLY A 330 -13.58 14.13 25.23
C GLY A 330 -13.06 12.68 25.32
N LEU A 331 -13.52 11.78 24.45
CA LEU A 331 -13.05 10.38 24.40
C LEU A 331 -11.52 10.18 24.24
N PRO A 332 -10.80 10.98 23.44
CA PRO A 332 -9.34 10.94 23.36
C PRO A 332 -8.67 11.31 24.69
N GLN A 333 -9.25 12.23 25.46
CA GLN A 333 -8.71 12.68 26.74
C GLN A 333 -8.79 11.58 27.80
N ALA A 334 -9.75 10.66 27.67
CA ALA A 334 -9.84 9.45 28.49
C ALA A 334 -8.72 8.42 28.19
N GLY A 335 -7.88 8.67 27.18
CA GLY A 335 -6.78 7.81 26.77
C GLY A 335 -7.24 6.50 26.14
N LEU A 336 -8.53 6.29 25.91
CA LEU A 336 -9.07 5.03 25.37
C LEU A 336 -8.53 4.74 23.97
N LEU A 337 -8.44 5.76 23.11
CA LEU A 337 -7.94 5.62 21.76
C LEU A 337 -7.09 6.84 21.40
N ASP A 338 -6.04 6.64 20.58
CA ASP A 338 -5.38 7.77 19.95
C ASP A 338 -6.34 8.46 18.96
N MET A 339 -6.13 9.76 18.74
CA MET A 339 -6.98 10.57 17.86
C MET A 339 -7.06 10.00 16.44
N TYR A 340 -5.99 9.38 15.95
CA TYR A 340 -5.94 8.85 14.60
C TYR A 340 -6.92 7.67 14.44
N ASN A 341 -6.88 6.71 15.35
CA ASN A 341 -7.79 5.57 15.37
C ASN A 341 -9.23 5.99 15.65
N LEU A 342 -9.47 6.99 16.50
CA LEU A 342 -10.81 7.55 16.72
C LEU A 342 -11.39 8.15 15.45
N SER A 343 -10.63 9.02 14.79
CA SER A 343 -11.02 9.68 13.54
C SER A 343 -11.33 8.66 12.44
N ARG A 344 -10.49 7.63 12.30
CA ARG A 344 -10.70 6.52 11.37
C ARG A 344 -11.97 5.72 11.64
N LEU A 345 -12.23 5.39 12.90
CA LEU A 345 -13.42 4.61 13.26
C LEU A 345 -14.68 5.45 13.15
N ALA A 346 -14.64 6.71 13.57
CA ALA A 346 -15.78 7.63 13.48
C ALA A 346 -16.20 7.88 12.03
N THR A 347 -15.27 8.04 11.10
CA THR A 347 -15.58 8.20 9.67
C THR A 347 -16.16 6.94 9.04
N ARG A 348 -15.80 5.75 9.52
CA ARG A 348 -16.37 4.46 9.07
C ARG A 348 -17.76 4.18 9.65
N LEU A 349 -18.02 4.61 10.89
CA LEU A 349 -19.22 4.25 11.65
C LEU A 349 -20.35 5.27 11.55
N ASN A 350 -20.10 6.43 10.94
CA ASN A 350 -21.05 7.54 10.87
C ASN A 350 -21.10 8.14 9.47
N ASP A 351 -22.27 8.67 9.13
CA ASP A 351 -22.41 9.59 8.01
C ASP A 351 -21.71 10.90 8.34
N ILE A 352 -20.83 11.36 7.44
CA ILE A 352 -20.06 12.58 7.65
C ILE A 352 -20.61 13.71 6.78
N THR A 353 -20.89 14.82 7.46
CA THR A 353 -21.34 16.07 6.85
C THR A 353 -20.28 17.13 6.99
N LEU A 354 -19.82 17.71 5.88
CA LEU A 354 -18.94 18.88 5.86
C LEU A 354 -19.80 20.10 5.59
N LYS A 355 -19.76 21.11 6.45
CA LYS A 355 -20.59 22.31 6.32
C LYS A 355 -19.73 23.56 6.11
N LEU A 356 -20.11 24.36 5.12
CA LEU A 356 -19.58 25.69 4.84
C LEU A 356 -20.73 26.68 4.79
N THR A 357 -20.52 27.88 5.33
CA THR A 357 -21.54 28.94 5.39
C THR A 357 -21.06 30.20 4.67
N SER A 358 -21.96 30.85 3.93
CA SER A 358 -21.73 32.16 3.31
C SER A 358 -22.95 33.06 3.51
N ASP A 359 -22.72 34.35 3.68
CA ASP A 359 -23.75 35.40 3.76
C ASP A 359 -24.03 36.06 2.39
N GLN A 360 -23.45 35.53 1.30
CA GLN A 360 -23.58 36.08 -0.04
C GLN A 360 -24.32 35.12 -0.97
N ALA A 361 -25.28 35.66 -1.73
CA ALA A 361 -26.01 34.90 -2.75
C ALA A 361 -25.11 34.46 -3.92
N ILE A 362 -24.08 35.25 -4.22
CA ILE A 362 -23.03 34.94 -5.20
C ILE A 362 -21.76 34.71 -4.38
N THR A 363 -21.25 33.48 -4.35
CA THR A 363 -20.18 33.10 -3.42
C THR A 363 -19.27 32.03 -4.01
N ASP A 364 -18.03 31.97 -3.54
CA ASP A 364 -17.07 30.89 -3.77
C ASP A 364 -16.68 30.19 -2.45
N PHE A 365 -17.41 30.49 -1.36
CA PHE A 365 -17.11 30.03 0.00
C PHE A 365 -15.66 30.29 0.43
N GLY A 366 -15.12 31.47 0.08
CA GLY A 366 -13.73 31.81 0.38
C GLY A 366 -12.76 30.92 -0.40
N LYS A 367 -13.06 30.67 -1.68
CA LYS A 367 -12.32 29.75 -2.56
C LYS A 367 -12.17 28.34 -1.98
N PHE A 368 -13.15 27.90 -1.20
CA PHE A 368 -13.12 26.62 -0.47
C PHE A 368 -11.84 26.42 0.37
N LYS A 369 -11.20 27.50 0.83
CA LYS A 369 -9.91 27.40 1.54
C LYS A 369 -10.01 26.51 2.78
N GLU A 370 -11.08 26.63 3.56
CA GLU A 370 -11.24 25.81 4.77
C GLU A 370 -11.42 24.32 4.45
N LEU A 371 -12.08 24.00 3.34
CA LEU A 371 -12.15 22.63 2.83
C LEU A 371 -10.77 22.16 2.35
N ASN A 372 -10.01 23.03 1.68
CA ASN A 372 -8.65 22.71 1.25
C ASN A 372 -7.75 22.40 2.44
N ASP A 373 -7.74 23.28 3.43
CA ASP A 373 -6.93 23.15 4.63
C ASP A 373 -7.30 21.88 5.39
N PHE A 374 -8.59 21.55 5.47
CA PHE A 374 -9.08 20.28 6.02
C PHE A 374 -8.59 19.06 5.24
N MET A 375 -8.59 19.10 3.90
CA MET A 375 -8.22 17.97 3.05
C MET A 375 -6.70 17.79 2.85
N ILE A 376 -5.92 18.87 2.96
CA ILE A 376 -4.47 18.91 2.69
C ILE A 376 -3.64 18.61 3.94
N MET A 377 -4.14 18.88 5.15
CA MET A 377 -3.42 18.59 6.40
C MET A 377 -3.18 17.09 6.64
N ARG A 378 -2.23 16.52 5.90
CA ARG A 378 -1.70 15.17 6.09
C ARG A 378 -0.82 15.17 7.34
N GLY A 379 -1.10 14.25 8.27
CA GLY A 379 -0.23 13.98 9.42
C GLY A 379 -0.38 14.92 10.62
N GLY A 380 -1.41 15.78 10.65
CA GLY A 380 -1.74 16.58 11.84
C GLY A 380 -2.49 15.77 12.90
N PHE A 381 -2.23 16.04 14.19
CA PHE A 381 -3.05 15.50 15.27
C PHE A 381 -4.50 16.06 15.19
N GLY A 382 -5.51 15.19 15.36
CA GLY A 382 -6.90 15.61 15.57
C GLY A 382 -7.86 15.33 14.41
N ILE A 383 -8.73 16.31 14.13
CA ILE A 383 -9.83 16.26 13.15
C ILE A 383 -9.32 15.99 11.73
N TYR A 384 -8.09 16.41 11.41
CA TYR A 384 -7.50 16.26 10.07
C TYR A 384 -7.15 14.82 9.68
N ALA A 385 -6.95 13.92 10.66
CA ALA A 385 -6.80 12.50 10.39
C ALA A 385 -8.06 11.90 9.73
N MET A 386 -9.24 12.49 9.94
CA MET A 386 -10.48 12.04 9.30
C MET A 386 -10.46 12.23 7.78
N ALA A 387 -9.76 13.24 7.27
CA ALA A 387 -9.78 13.59 5.84
C ALA A 387 -9.17 12.51 4.93
N GLU A 388 -8.27 11.68 5.46
CA GLU A 388 -7.71 10.56 4.73
C GLU A 388 -8.69 9.39 4.63
N ASP A 389 -9.40 9.08 5.72
CA ASP A 389 -10.35 7.95 5.78
C ASP A 389 -11.70 8.27 5.14
N LEU A 390 -12.13 9.53 5.14
CA LEU A 390 -13.30 9.99 4.38
C LEU A 390 -13.24 9.49 2.93
N ARG A 391 -12.06 9.49 2.32
CA ARG A 391 -11.85 9.10 0.92
C ARG A 391 -12.30 7.68 0.61
N LYS A 392 -12.27 6.78 1.60
CA LYS A 392 -12.33 5.32 1.36
C LYS A 392 -13.66 4.67 1.69
N TYR A 393 -14.36 5.11 2.74
CA TYR A 393 -15.35 4.22 3.37
C TYR A 393 -16.82 4.60 3.20
N ASN A 394 -17.18 5.89 3.26
CA ASN A 394 -18.59 6.29 3.31
C ASN A 394 -18.91 7.45 2.34
N PRO A 395 -20.12 7.52 1.77
CA PRO A 395 -20.62 8.72 1.11
C PRO A 395 -20.63 9.93 2.06
N GLN A 396 -20.18 11.08 1.58
CA GLN A 396 -20.21 12.35 2.32
C GLN A 396 -21.37 13.25 1.89
N THR A 397 -21.84 14.07 2.81
CA THR A 397 -22.71 15.21 2.50
C THR A 397 -21.93 16.51 2.66
N ILE A 398 -21.81 17.32 1.61
CA ILE A 398 -21.24 18.67 1.69
C ILE A 398 -22.37 19.68 1.73
N ILE A 399 -22.64 20.27 2.90
CA ILE A 399 -23.63 21.34 3.05
C ILE A 399 -22.99 22.68 2.72
N LEU A 400 -23.56 23.34 1.73
CA LEU A 400 -23.24 24.71 1.34
C LEU A 400 -24.41 25.60 1.77
N GLU A 401 -24.31 26.17 2.97
CA GLU A 401 -25.32 27.04 3.55
C GLU A 401 -25.12 28.49 3.10
N ILE A 402 -26.19 29.09 2.58
CA ILE A 402 -26.21 30.46 2.08
C ILE A 402 -27.29 31.19 2.88
N ALA A 403 -26.88 32.14 3.70
CA ALA A 403 -27.74 32.89 4.61
C ALA A 403 -27.61 34.40 4.32
N PRO A 404 -28.17 34.89 3.20
CA PRO A 404 -28.00 36.27 2.78
C PRO A 404 -28.75 37.22 3.71
N ALA A 405 -28.21 38.43 3.88
CA ALA A 405 -28.87 39.48 4.67
C ALA A 405 -30.20 39.96 4.04
N GLU A 406 -30.32 39.86 2.72
CA GLU A 406 -31.49 40.28 1.95
C GLU A 406 -32.25 39.08 1.37
N VAL A 407 -33.56 39.26 1.15
CA VAL A 407 -34.42 38.23 0.57
C VAL A 407 -33.93 37.86 -0.83
N THR A 408 -33.53 36.62 -1.00
CA THR A 408 -32.98 36.11 -2.26
C THR A 408 -33.76 34.86 -2.67
N ALA A 409 -34.03 34.72 -3.97
CA ALA A 409 -34.59 33.51 -4.53
C ALA A 409 -33.48 32.52 -4.88
N LEU A 410 -33.77 31.21 -4.82
CA LEU A 410 -32.81 30.17 -5.18
C LEU A 410 -32.28 30.31 -6.63
N SER A 411 -33.08 30.87 -7.54
CA SER A 411 -32.66 31.18 -8.92
C SER A 411 -31.59 32.27 -9.03
N ALA A 412 -31.42 33.12 -8.01
CA ALA A 412 -30.41 34.17 -7.96
C ALA A 412 -29.10 33.70 -7.29
N VAL A 413 -29.11 32.55 -6.61
CA VAL A 413 -27.91 31.96 -6.01
C VAL A 413 -26.93 31.52 -7.10
N ARG A 414 -25.65 31.87 -6.93
CA ARG A 414 -24.53 31.46 -7.79
C ARG A 414 -23.38 31.00 -6.93
N VAL A 415 -22.89 29.79 -7.17
CA VAL A 415 -21.72 29.25 -6.46
C VAL A 415 -20.62 28.96 -7.46
N ASN A 416 -19.47 29.61 -7.30
CA ASN A 416 -18.26 29.28 -8.05
C ASN A 416 -17.63 28.05 -7.41
N ILE A 417 -17.53 26.94 -8.15
CA ILE A 417 -17.00 25.65 -7.68
C ILE A 417 -15.60 25.35 -8.22
N ASN A 418 -14.91 26.32 -8.83
CA ASN A 418 -13.57 26.13 -9.39
C ASN A 418 -12.61 25.46 -8.38
N HIS A 419 -12.51 26.02 -7.17
CA HIS A 419 -11.66 25.47 -6.12
C HIS A 419 -12.17 24.15 -5.50
N LEU A 420 -13.46 23.84 -5.67
CA LEU A 420 -14.01 22.55 -5.27
C LEU A 420 -13.65 21.45 -6.28
N MET A 421 -13.43 21.79 -7.56
CA MET A 421 -13.20 20.82 -8.64
C MET A 421 -12.07 19.84 -8.36
N TYR A 422 -11.02 20.29 -7.67
CA TYR A 422 -9.92 19.42 -7.24
C TYR A 422 -10.45 18.19 -6.48
N TYR A 423 -11.42 18.40 -5.57
CA TYR A 423 -12.00 17.33 -4.75
C TYR A 423 -13.21 16.66 -5.39
N LEU A 424 -13.83 17.30 -6.38
CA LEU A 424 -14.84 16.63 -7.21
C LEU A 424 -14.23 15.49 -8.02
N THR A 425 -12.90 15.31 -8.03
CA THR A 425 -12.25 14.13 -8.62
C THR A 425 -11.99 13.06 -7.55
N TYR A 426 -12.27 11.79 -7.84
CA TYR A 426 -11.81 10.69 -6.98
C TYR A 426 -10.27 10.62 -7.03
N PRO A 427 -9.55 10.26 -5.96
CA PRO A 427 -10.01 9.62 -4.72
C PRO A 427 -10.44 10.58 -3.60
N HIS A 428 -10.76 11.86 -3.86
CA HIS A 428 -10.99 12.81 -2.77
C HIS A 428 -12.36 12.68 -2.07
N PHE A 429 -13.42 12.39 -2.82
CA PHE A 429 -14.74 12.10 -2.28
C PHE A 429 -15.30 10.81 -2.86
N HIS A 430 -16.15 10.14 -2.07
CA HIS A 430 -16.87 8.97 -2.54
C HIS A 430 -17.82 9.37 -3.71
N PRO A 431 -17.98 8.57 -4.77
CA PRO A 431 -18.81 8.95 -5.93
C PRO A 431 -20.30 9.12 -5.60
N GLU A 432 -20.78 8.44 -4.57
CA GLU A 432 -22.16 8.56 -4.07
C GLU A 432 -22.36 9.75 -3.11
N SER A 433 -21.30 10.50 -2.82
CA SER A 433 -21.41 11.74 -2.05
C SER A 433 -22.36 12.73 -2.71
N ILE A 434 -22.88 13.65 -1.91
CA ILE A 434 -23.82 14.68 -2.35
C ILE A 434 -23.37 16.05 -1.87
N ILE A 435 -23.72 17.08 -2.64
CA ILE A 435 -23.63 18.48 -2.22
C ILE A 435 -25.07 18.94 -1.94
N ARG A 436 -25.31 19.48 -0.75
CA ARG A 436 -26.60 20.02 -0.33
C ARG A 436 -26.50 21.54 -0.23
N LEU A 437 -27.02 22.23 -1.22
CA LEU A 437 -27.19 23.69 -1.19
C LEU A 437 -28.39 24.02 -0.32
N THR A 438 -28.17 24.86 0.69
CA THR A 438 -29.21 25.26 1.63
C THR A 438 -29.30 26.77 1.66
N LEU A 439 -30.43 27.32 1.24
CA LEU A 439 -30.71 28.75 1.29
C LEU A 439 -31.59 29.02 2.51
N THR A 440 -31.00 29.67 3.52
CA THR A 440 -31.67 30.07 4.76
C THR A 440 -32.07 31.53 4.62
N PRO A 441 -33.38 31.85 4.45
CA PRO A 441 -33.81 33.24 4.28
C PRO A 441 -33.67 34.04 5.58
N PRO A 442 -33.64 35.38 5.52
CA PRO A 442 -33.56 36.22 6.71
C PRO A 442 -34.71 35.89 7.69
N PRO A 443 -34.45 35.81 9.02
CA PRO A 443 -35.47 35.45 10.01
C PRO A 443 -36.72 36.33 9.96
N SER A 444 -36.56 37.59 9.56
CA SER A 444 -37.65 38.58 9.41
C SER A 444 -38.70 38.21 8.37
N THR A 445 -38.38 37.34 7.42
CA THR A 445 -39.29 36.98 6.32
C THR A 445 -40.27 35.86 6.68
N GLY A 446 -39.95 35.03 7.66
CA GLY A 446 -40.70 33.80 7.96
C GLY A 446 -40.72 32.78 6.82
N ALA A 447 -39.94 32.98 5.75
CA ALA A 447 -39.90 32.07 4.62
C ALA A 447 -39.24 30.73 5.03
N PRO A 448 -39.72 29.59 4.50
CA PRO A 448 -39.11 28.30 4.79
C PRO A 448 -37.72 28.20 4.14
N GLN A 449 -36.84 27.44 4.77
CA GLN A 449 -35.53 27.07 4.22
C GLN A 449 -35.72 26.30 2.90
N GLN A 450 -34.93 26.64 1.88
CA GLN A 450 -34.94 25.95 0.60
C GLN A 450 -33.69 25.07 0.47
N ILE A 451 -33.87 23.83 0.05
CA ILE A 451 -32.79 22.83 -0.01
C ILE A 451 -32.77 22.20 -1.39
N THR A 452 -31.57 22.14 -1.97
CA THR A 452 -31.29 21.43 -3.21
C THR A 452 -30.19 20.41 -2.97
N THR A 453 -30.38 19.18 -3.45
CA THR A 453 -29.37 18.14 -3.41
C THR A 453 -28.80 17.89 -4.79
N ILE A 454 -27.47 17.90 -4.89
CA ILE A 454 -26.69 17.65 -6.09
C ILE A 454 -25.92 16.35 -5.89
N SER A 455 -26.12 15.39 -6.78
CA SER A 455 -25.29 14.19 -6.82
C SER A 455 -23.88 14.53 -7.30
N MET A 456 -22.86 14.09 -6.55
CA MET A 456 -21.45 14.26 -6.94
C MET A 456 -21.17 13.63 -8.31
N LYS A 457 -21.58 12.38 -8.50
CA LYS A 457 -21.52 11.65 -9.80
C LYS A 457 -22.16 12.42 -10.95
N LYS A 458 -23.29 13.10 -10.71
CA LYS A 458 -23.95 13.92 -11.74
C LYS A 458 -23.13 15.16 -12.07
N LEU A 459 -22.68 15.90 -11.05
CA LEU A 459 -21.89 17.11 -11.23
C LEU A 459 -20.57 16.81 -11.96
N GLN A 460 -19.88 15.74 -11.58
CA GLN A 460 -18.67 15.24 -12.25
C GLN A 460 -18.89 15.01 -13.75
N ARG A 461 -19.98 14.34 -14.14
CA ARG A 461 -20.32 14.11 -15.56
C ARG A 461 -20.62 15.40 -16.32
N GLN A 462 -21.31 16.33 -15.67
CA GLN A 462 -21.61 17.64 -16.28
C GLN A 462 -20.32 18.45 -16.49
N LEU A 463 -19.43 18.46 -15.48
CA LEU A 463 -18.11 19.09 -15.60
C LEU A 463 -17.27 18.44 -16.69
N PHE A 464 -17.26 17.11 -16.80
CA PHE A 464 -16.58 16.39 -17.89
C PHE A 464 -17.00 16.92 -19.26
N LEU A 465 -18.32 17.02 -19.49
CA LEU A 465 -18.86 17.48 -20.76
C LEU A 465 -18.56 18.96 -21.03
N LEU A 466 -18.66 19.81 -20.00
CA LEU A 466 -18.30 21.22 -20.13
C LEU A 466 -16.82 21.37 -20.48
N LEU A 467 -15.94 20.66 -19.79
CA LEU A 467 -14.51 20.63 -20.08
C LEU A 467 -14.24 20.11 -21.49
N SER A 468 -14.97 19.08 -21.94
CA SER A 468 -14.86 18.56 -23.31
C SER A 468 -15.26 19.60 -24.37
N ASP A 469 -16.30 20.38 -24.11
CA ASP A 469 -16.74 21.46 -25.00
C ASP A 469 -15.71 22.61 -25.01
N ILE A 470 -15.19 23.01 -23.84
CA ILE A 470 -14.10 23.98 -23.74
C ILE A 470 -12.92 23.53 -24.60
N ILE A 471 -12.49 22.27 -24.41
CA ILE A 471 -11.41 21.66 -25.16
C ILE A 471 -11.67 21.75 -26.66
N GLN A 472 -12.86 21.36 -27.10
CA GLN A 472 -13.21 21.39 -28.52
C GLN A 472 -13.21 22.82 -29.08
N GLU A 473 -13.85 23.78 -28.39
CA GLU A 473 -13.92 25.18 -28.84
C GLU A 473 -12.51 25.81 -28.86
N THR A 474 -11.68 25.54 -27.86
CA THR A 474 -10.28 26.00 -27.83
C THR A 474 -9.44 25.35 -28.93
N ILE A 475 -9.59 24.05 -29.22
CA ILE A 475 -8.91 23.39 -30.35
C ILE A 475 -9.34 24.02 -31.66
N GLU A 476 -10.65 24.23 -31.87
CA GLU A 476 -11.17 24.80 -33.11
C GLU A 476 -10.62 26.21 -33.34
N GLU A 477 -10.65 27.07 -32.31
CA GLU A 477 -10.12 28.44 -32.35
C GLU A 477 -8.59 28.50 -32.54
N HIS A 478 -7.85 27.59 -31.89
CA HIS A 478 -6.39 27.53 -31.99
C HIS A 478 -5.91 26.71 -33.19
N SER A 479 -6.71 25.85 -33.82
CA SER A 479 -6.29 25.08 -34.99
C SER A 479 -6.01 25.96 -36.21
N GLU A 480 -6.56 27.18 -36.25
CA GLU A 480 -6.20 28.18 -37.25
C GLU A 480 -4.88 28.90 -36.92
N SER A 481 -4.56 29.13 -35.64
CA SER A 481 -3.30 29.78 -35.21
C SER A 481 -2.11 28.80 -35.09
N LEU A 482 -2.35 27.57 -34.61
CA LEU A 482 -1.40 26.46 -34.45
C LEU A 482 -0.86 25.96 -35.79
N LYS A 483 -1.61 26.11 -36.89
CA LYS A 483 -1.07 25.84 -38.24
C LYS A 483 0.09 26.76 -38.62
N THR A 484 0.32 27.85 -37.88
CA THR A 484 1.33 28.87 -38.21
C THR A 484 2.39 29.11 -37.14
N SER A 485 2.28 28.50 -35.95
CA SER A 485 3.20 28.75 -34.83
C SER A 485 3.86 27.47 -34.34
N THR A 486 5.16 27.31 -34.61
CA THR A 486 5.98 26.17 -34.13
C THR A 486 6.47 26.30 -32.68
N ASN A 487 6.07 27.35 -31.96
CA ASN A 487 6.66 27.71 -30.66
C ASN A 487 5.66 27.77 -29.49
N PHE A 488 4.46 27.23 -29.63
CA PHE A 488 3.49 27.21 -28.53
C PHE A 488 3.76 26.04 -27.58
N ALA A 489 4.74 26.23 -26.68
CA ALA A 489 4.83 25.47 -25.45
C ALA A 489 4.47 26.43 -24.29
N PRO A 490 3.25 26.39 -23.74
CA PRO A 490 2.92 27.21 -22.58
C PRO A 490 3.65 26.65 -21.35
N THR A 491 4.48 27.50 -20.75
CA THR A 491 4.97 27.36 -19.37
C THR A 491 3.79 27.42 -18.40
N LEU A 492 3.09 26.30 -18.17
CA LEU A 492 2.01 26.19 -17.17
C LEU A 492 2.38 25.17 -16.08
N SER A 493 3.18 25.56 -15.09
CA SER A 493 3.58 24.67 -13.99
C SER A 493 2.40 24.29 -13.09
N ASN A 494 2.16 22.98 -12.90
CA ASN A 494 1.61 22.22 -11.73
C ASN A 494 0.61 22.82 -10.71
N HIS A 495 0.10 24.01 -10.89
CA HIS A 495 -1.01 24.58 -10.13
C HIS A 495 -2.23 24.53 -11.05
N MET A 496 -3.38 24.05 -10.55
CA MET A 496 -4.64 24.14 -11.28
C MET A 496 -4.77 25.56 -11.87
N ASN A 497 -5.02 25.66 -13.17
CA ASN A 497 -4.95 26.95 -13.86
C ASN A 497 -5.96 27.92 -13.22
N PRO A 498 -5.54 29.07 -12.68
CA PRO A 498 -6.42 30.02 -11.98
C PRO A 498 -7.42 30.73 -12.90
N TYR A 499 -7.42 30.45 -14.20
CA TYR A 499 -8.05 31.31 -15.20
C TYR A 499 -9.49 30.94 -15.58
N CYS A 500 -10.10 29.89 -15.03
CA CYS A 500 -11.45 29.47 -15.41
C CYS A 500 -12.36 29.24 -14.19
N ASP A 501 -13.41 30.04 -14.07
CA ASP A 501 -14.42 29.92 -13.03
C ASP A 501 -15.61 29.08 -13.49
N PHE A 502 -16.01 28.11 -12.68
CA PHE A 502 -17.12 27.21 -12.96
C PHE A 502 -18.29 27.51 -12.04
N TRP A 503 -19.45 27.83 -12.59
CA TRP A 503 -20.59 28.29 -11.80
C TRP A 503 -21.74 27.29 -11.79
N ILE A 504 -22.32 27.05 -10.61
CA ILE A 504 -23.61 26.37 -10.44
C ILE A 504 -24.66 27.35 -9.91
N ASP A 505 -25.94 27.15 -10.24
CA ASP A 505 -27.05 27.91 -9.63
C ASP A 505 -27.54 27.27 -8.32
N GLY A 506 -28.49 27.93 -7.63
CA GLY A 506 -29.12 27.39 -6.42
C GLY A 506 -29.92 26.10 -6.63
N TYR A 507 -30.25 25.74 -7.87
CA TYR A 507 -30.84 24.44 -8.22
C TYR A 507 -29.78 23.38 -8.55
N GLY A 508 -28.51 23.70 -8.34
CA GLY A 508 -27.38 22.80 -8.54
C GLY A 508 -27.10 22.49 -10.01
N LYS A 509 -27.60 23.33 -10.92
CA LYS A 509 -27.35 23.20 -12.36
C LYS A 509 -26.04 23.89 -12.69
N LEU A 510 -25.13 23.16 -13.33
CA LEU A 510 -23.93 23.73 -13.96
C LEU A 510 -24.34 24.74 -15.04
N LEU A 511 -23.82 25.96 -14.95
CA LEU A 511 -24.22 27.09 -15.79
C LEU A 511 -23.25 27.30 -16.94
N HIS A 512 -22.01 27.67 -16.62
CA HIS A 512 -20.99 28.05 -17.60
C HIS A 512 -19.61 28.03 -16.95
N ALA A 513 -18.60 28.08 -17.81
CA ALA A 513 -17.23 28.42 -17.48
C ALA A 513 -16.95 29.88 -17.90
N VAL A 514 -16.28 30.66 -17.06
CA VAL A 514 -15.84 32.03 -17.38
C VAL A 514 -14.32 32.09 -17.36
N PHE A 515 -13.71 32.57 -18.43
CA PHE A 515 -12.27 32.80 -18.50
C PHE A 515 -11.93 34.18 -17.93
N GLU A 516 -11.02 34.25 -16.97
CA GLU A 516 -10.73 35.51 -16.28
C GLU A 516 -10.08 36.56 -17.20
N GLU A 517 -9.22 36.12 -18.13
CA GLU A 517 -8.38 36.97 -18.98
C GLU A 517 -9.18 37.78 -20.00
N ASP A 518 -10.13 37.13 -20.68
CA ASP A 518 -10.88 37.69 -21.81
C ASP A 518 -12.40 37.78 -21.54
N LYS A 519 -12.85 37.30 -20.37
CA LYS A 519 -14.27 37.19 -19.99
C LYS A 519 -15.09 36.31 -20.93
N THR A 520 -14.44 35.46 -21.72
CA THR A 520 -15.12 34.49 -22.57
C THR A 520 -15.93 33.54 -21.70
N THR A 521 -17.17 33.30 -22.11
CA THR A 521 -18.12 32.47 -21.36
C THR A 521 -18.58 31.30 -22.20
N ILE A 522 -18.28 30.08 -21.75
CA ILE A 522 -18.72 28.84 -22.40
C ILE A 522 -19.88 28.27 -21.61
N ASN A 523 -21.09 28.36 -22.19
CA ASN A 523 -22.32 27.92 -21.56
C ASN A 523 -22.47 26.40 -21.58
N PHE A 524 -22.87 25.82 -20.45
CA PHE A 524 -23.19 24.39 -20.37
C PHE A 524 -24.53 24.08 -21.06
N ARG A 525 -24.46 23.33 -22.18
CA ARG A 525 -25.62 23.08 -23.06
C ARG A 525 -26.44 21.84 -22.65
N TYR A 526 -25.91 20.98 -21.78
CA TYR A 526 -26.47 19.65 -21.48
C TYR A 526 -27.28 19.56 -20.18
N GLY A 527 -27.70 20.70 -19.62
CA GLY A 527 -28.39 20.75 -18.32
C GLY A 527 -29.72 19.98 -18.24
N LYS A 528 -30.30 19.56 -19.37
CA LYS A 528 -31.55 18.79 -19.44
C LYS A 528 -31.34 17.27 -19.59
N LEU A 529 -30.12 16.81 -19.81
CA LEU A 529 -29.85 15.38 -20.04
C LEU A 529 -30.00 14.56 -18.75
N SER A 530 -30.56 13.36 -18.88
CA SER A 530 -30.60 12.35 -17.83
C SER A 530 -29.20 11.80 -17.53
N MET A 531 -29.03 11.12 -16.40
CA MET A 531 -27.75 10.49 -16.04
C MET A 531 -27.25 9.49 -17.08
N LYS A 532 -28.16 8.75 -17.72
CA LYS A 532 -27.83 7.79 -18.77
C LYS A 532 -27.33 8.50 -20.03
N GLU A 533 -28.01 9.57 -20.45
CA GLU A 533 -27.63 10.36 -21.62
C GLU A 533 -26.30 11.09 -21.41
N LEU A 534 -26.07 11.67 -20.22
CA LEU A 534 -24.76 12.22 -19.83
C LEU A 534 -23.65 11.17 -19.92
N GLY A 535 -23.95 9.93 -19.50
CA GLY A 535 -23.01 8.81 -19.59
C GLY A 535 -22.65 8.46 -21.04
N VAL A 536 -23.66 8.28 -21.90
CA VAL A 536 -23.46 7.95 -23.32
C VAL A 536 -22.70 9.05 -24.05
N LEU A 537 -23.10 10.32 -23.84
CA LEU A 537 -22.43 11.45 -24.46
C LEU A 537 -20.99 11.60 -23.97
N GLY A 538 -20.75 11.45 -22.66
CA GLY A 538 -19.41 11.52 -22.09
C GLY A 538 -18.49 10.44 -22.64
N TYR A 539 -18.98 9.20 -22.78
CA TYR A 539 -18.24 8.12 -23.42
C TYR A 539 -17.90 8.44 -24.88
N SER A 540 -18.88 8.94 -25.66
CA SER A 540 -18.66 9.33 -27.05
C SER A 540 -17.64 10.47 -27.19
N ARG A 541 -17.65 11.44 -26.27
CA ARG A 541 -16.69 12.55 -26.23
C ARG A 541 -15.29 12.06 -25.87
N ALA A 542 -15.18 11.20 -24.86
CA ALA A 542 -13.91 10.60 -24.46
C ALA A 542 -13.26 9.84 -25.63
N ALA A 543 -14.01 8.97 -26.30
CA ALA A 543 -13.53 8.22 -27.46
C ALA A 543 -13.13 9.13 -28.64
N GLY A 544 -13.82 10.25 -28.84
CA GLY A 544 -13.46 11.24 -29.86
C GLY A 544 -12.23 12.08 -29.50
N LEU A 545 -11.91 12.21 -28.21
CA LEU A 545 -10.75 12.96 -27.72
C LEU A 545 -9.47 12.11 -27.67
N GLU A 546 -9.55 10.78 -27.63
CA GLU A 546 -8.40 9.86 -27.68
C GLU A 546 -7.48 10.10 -28.88
N SER A 547 -8.00 10.63 -30.00
CA SER A 547 -7.19 10.93 -31.20
C SER A 547 -6.47 12.29 -31.15
N VAL A 548 -6.77 13.15 -30.17
CA VAL A 548 -6.29 14.56 -30.13
C VAL A 548 -5.60 14.92 -28.80
N VAL A 549 -5.94 14.20 -27.73
CA VAL A 549 -5.50 14.40 -26.36
C VAL A 549 -5.11 13.02 -25.81
N GLU A 550 -4.13 12.90 -24.90
CA GLU A 550 -3.86 11.66 -24.17
C GLU A 550 -5.06 11.35 -23.23
N ALA A 551 -6.17 10.91 -23.80
CA ALA A 551 -7.31 10.39 -23.08
C ALA A 551 -7.09 8.89 -22.86
N TYR A 552 -7.08 8.45 -21.60
CA TYR A 552 -7.05 7.04 -21.27
C TYR A 552 -8.37 6.70 -20.59
N VAL A 553 -9.12 5.75 -21.15
CA VAL A 553 -10.18 5.05 -20.44
C VAL A 553 -9.55 3.83 -19.78
N LEU A 554 -9.21 3.95 -18.50
CA LEU A 554 -8.72 2.81 -17.71
C LEU A 554 -9.91 2.16 -17.00
N GLU A 555 -10.16 0.88 -17.29
CA GLU A 555 -10.90 0.01 -16.39
C GLU A 555 -9.96 -0.38 -15.25
N SER A 556 -10.19 0.14 -14.04
CA SER A 556 -9.43 -0.28 -12.86
C SER A 556 -10.29 -1.13 -11.95
N GLU A 557 -9.90 -2.39 -11.74
CA GLU A 557 -10.23 -3.12 -10.51
C GLU A 557 -9.43 -2.53 -9.35
N MET A 558 -10.08 -2.26 -8.23
CA MET A 558 -9.39 -1.97 -6.97
C MET A 558 -9.54 -3.17 -6.04
N GLU A 559 -8.40 -3.74 -5.61
CA GLU A 559 -8.32 -4.97 -4.79
C GLU A 559 -8.96 -4.85 -3.39
N GLU A 560 -9.33 -3.64 -2.91
CA GLU A 560 -9.81 -3.42 -1.53
C GLU A 560 -11.25 -2.89 -1.41
N THR A 561 -11.92 -2.57 -2.52
CA THR A 561 -13.32 -2.12 -2.52
C THR A 561 -14.10 -2.85 -3.61
N ASP A 562 -15.27 -3.42 -3.31
CA ASP A 562 -16.14 -4.16 -4.26
C ASP A 562 -16.70 -3.32 -5.45
N PHE A 563 -16.13 -2.15 -5.73
CA PHE A 563 -16.60 -1.22 -6.75
C PHE A 563 -15.71 -1.21 -7.98
N TYR A 564 -16.33 -1.39 -9.15
CA TYR A 564 -15.71 -1.20 -10.47
C TYR A 564 -15.97 0.22 -10.96
N TYR A 565 -14.92 1.00 -11.21
CA TYR A 565 -15.03 2.34 -11.80
C TYR A 565 -14.28 2.42 -13.14
N GLN A 566 -14.87 3.13 -14.11
CA GLN A 566 -14.17 3.53 -15.32
C GLN A 566 -13.55 4.92 -15.09
N LYS A 567 -12.23 4.98 -15.19
CA LYS A 567 -11.41 6.19 -15.00
C LYS A 567 -11.21 6.83 -16.36
N VAL A 568 -11.70 8.06 -16.54
CA VAL A 568 -11.42 8.86 -17.74
C VAL A 568 -10.46 9.97 -17.34
N ILE A 569 -9.23 9.89 -17.85
CA ILE A 569 -8.23 10.94 -17.67
C ILE A 569 -8.29 11.84 -18.90
N LEU A 570 -8.63 13.11 -18.75
CA LEU A 570 -8.42 14.12 -19.79
C LEU A 570 -7.09 14.81 -19.51
N ARG A 571 -6.14 14.67 -20.43
CA ARG A 571 -4.79 15.21 -20.27
C ARG A 571 -4.45 16.18 -21.41
N TRP A 572 -4.74 17.46 -21.21
CA TRP A 572 -4.34 18.51 -22.15
C TRP A 572 -3.10 19.22 -21.61
N GLU A 573 -1.96 19.12 -22.31
CA GLU A 573 -0.67 19.65 -21.86
C GLU A 573 -0.33 19.25 -20.40
N ARG A 574 -0.23 20.21 -19.47
CA ARG A 574 0.02 20.01 -18.04
C ARG A 574 -1.26 19.96 -17.19
N LEU A 575 -2.44 20.09 -17.80
CA LEU A 575 -3.74 19.95 -17.12
C LEU A 575 -4.16 18.49 -17.08
N ARG A 576 -4.20 17.92 -15.88
CA ARG A 576 -4.66 16.56 -15.64
C ARG A 576 -6.01 16.60 -14.93
N TRP A 577 -7.07 16.28 -15.65
CA TRP A 577 -8.39 16.05 -15.05
C TRP A 577 -8.61 14.55 -14.96
N VAL A 578 -8.85 14.04 -13.74
CA VAL A 578 -9.15 12.62 -13.53
C VAL A 578 -10.61 12.52 -13.11
N LEU A 579 -11.48 12.10 -14.02
CA LEU A 579 -12.92 12.01 -13.73
C LEU A 579 -13.32 10.55 -13.66
N TYR A 580 -13.92 10.18 -12.54
CA TYR A 580 -14.36 8.82 -12.27
C TYR A 580 -15.85 8.73 -12.51
N GLY A 581 -16.25 7.73 -13.27
CA GLY A 581 -17.64 7.47 -13.52
C GLY A 581 -17.86 5.99 -13.76
N ASP A 582 -19.01 5.51 -13.33
CA ASP A 582 -19.55 4.25 -13.82
C ASP A 582 -20.17 4.51 -15.20
N TRP A 583 -19.34 4.47 -16.24
CA TRP A 583 -19.72 4.78 -17.62
C TRP A 583 -20.24 3.54 -18.37
N LYS A 584 -20.77 2.53 -17.66
CA LYS A 584 -21.42 1.36 -18.25
C LYS A 584 -22.64 1.76 -19.08
N ALA A 585 -22.42 2.24 -20.29
CA ALA A 585 -23.40 2.18 -21.36
C ALA A 585 -23.45 0.74 -21.86
N PRO A 586 -24.63 0.17 -22.15
CA PRO A 586 -24.68 -1.03 -22.97
C PRO A 586 -23.92 -0.72 -24.26
N ALA A 587 -22.96 -1.58 -24.63
CA ALA A 587 -22.20 -1.44 -25.86
C ALA A 587 -23.18 -1.13 -27.02
N PRO A 588 -22.85 -0.17 -27.91
CA PRO A 588 -23.67 0.09 -29.08
C PRO A 588 -23.98 -1.23 -29.81
N PRO A 589 -25.19 -1.42 -30.37
CA PRO A 589 -25.51 -2.64 -31.11
C PRO A 589 -24.48 -2.83 -32.23
N GLY A 590 -23.59 -3.81 -32.08
CA GLY A 590 -22.52 -4.08 -33.05
C GLY A 590 -21.13 -4.35 -32.49
N MET A 591 -20.80 -3.90 -31.26
CA MET A 591 -19.54 -4.27 -30.62
C MET A 591 -19.71 -5.59 -29.84
N ARG A 592 -19.20 -6.68 -30.42
CA ARG A 592 -19.14 -7.99 -29.75
C ARG A 592 -18.20 -7.90 -28.55
N LYS A 593 -18.67 -8.34 -27.38
CA LYS A 593 -17.80 -8.74 -26.26
C LYS A 593 -16.79 -9.75 -26.79
N LEU A 594 -15.51 -9.39 -26.81
CA LEU A 594 -14.48 -10.40 -26.72
C LEU A 594 -14.61 -11.00 -25.31
N ALA A 595 -14.87 -12.30 -25.27
CA ALA A 595 -15.07 -13.08 -24.05
C ALA A 595 -13.72 -13.22 -23.29
N PRO A 596 -13.76 -13.64 -22.01
CA PRO A 596 -12.81 -13.25 -20.96
C PRO A 596 -11.37 -13.70 -21.19
#